data_AF-A0A9D1SAC5-F1
#
_entry.id   AF-A0A9D1SAC5-F1
#
_cell.length_a   1.000
_cell.length_b   1.000
_cell.length_c   1.000
_cell.angle_alpha   90.00
_cell.angle_beta   90.00
_cell.angle_gamma   90.00
#
_symmetry.space_group_name_H-M   'P 1'
#
loop_
_entity.id
_entity.type
_entity.pdbx_description
1 polymer ?
#
loop_
_entity_poly.entity_id
_entity_poly.type
_entity_poly.pdbx_seq_one_letter_code
_entity_poly.pdbx_strand_id
1 'polypeptide(L)'
;MKQAANGASYISGEIVIVEWVDGVSTVPEVLPKITLKSTDGTVSYESFITPTGTNTYYFDQYIEDINHSKEYIYELESGNPKNVSENKKMQITIPNQDLGMVKEWKTKIEDNKLIFIPDTYIGNINSELKRFDMKQAANGASYISGEIVIVEWVDGVSTVPEVLPKITLKSTDGMVSYESFITPTGTNTYYFDQYIEDIDHSKEYIYELESGNPKNVSENKKMQITIPNQDLGMVKEWKAKIENNILKFEVMPKIENVSEDKEQIQTLPEVNGVQNETSIEVENQEKIENSNDSKNNIIEADKKEEHENETEENKKEQIENTENSRKDTQNRIEEVKKNEK
;
A
#
# COMPACT_ATOMS: atom_id res chain seq x y z
N MET A 1 15.55 23.90 7.99
CA MET A 1 14.79 23.26 9.08
C MET A 1 15.75 22.45 9.95
N LYS A 2 15.44 22.28 11.23
CA LYS A 2 16.22 21.46 12.17
C LYS A 2 15.27 20.61 13.02
N GLN A 3 15.81 19.58 13.66
CA GLN A 3 15.10 18.77 14.66
C GLN A 3 15.65 19.07 16.05
N ALA A 4 14.77 19.24 17.02
CA ALA A 4 15.12 19.34 18.42
C ALA A 4 15.49 17.96 18.99
N ALA A 5 16.08 17.93 20.20
CA ALA A 5 16.51 16.68 20.84
C ALA A 5 15.36 15.69 21.10
N ASN A 6 14.12 16.18 21.16
CA ASN A 6 12.90 15.38 21.29
C ASN A 6 12.33 14.92 19.93
N GLY A 7 13.01 15.19 18.82
CA GLY A 7 12.58 14.88 17.46
C GLY A 7 11.65 15.91 16.82
N ALA A 8 11.21 16.94 17.55
CA ALA A 8 10.28 17.93 17.02
C ALA A 8 10.94 18.85 15.97
N SER A 9 10.25 19.08 14.87
CA SER A 9 10.72 19.92 13.77
C SER A 9 10.54 21.40 14.11
N TYR A 10 11.57 22.19 13.83
CA TYR A 10 11.53 23.65 13.98
C TYR A 10 12.23 24.37 12.83
N ILE A 11 11.75 25.59 12.57
CA ILE A 11 12.42 26.55 11.69
C ILE A 11 13.22 27.49 12.55
N SER A 12 14.45 27.79 12.14
CA SER A 12 15.30 28.76 12.82
C SER A 12 15.98 29.67 11.82
N GLY A 13 16.29 30.89 12.24
CA GLY A 13 17.08 31.82 11.45
C GLY A 13 17.81 32.83 12.32
N GLU A 14 18.68 33.59 11.67
CA GLU A 14 19.23 34.82 12.23
C GLU A 14 18.67 36.01 11.47
N ILE A 15 18.33 37.07 12.19
CA ILE A 15 17.77 38.29 11.63
C ILE A 15 18.44 39.50 12.23
N VAL A 16 18.69 40.52 11.41
CA VAL A 16 19.14 41.83 11.88
C VAL A 16 17.92 42.72 12.08
N ILE A 17 17.74 43.22 13.30
CA ILE A 17 16.62 44.09 13.67
C ILE A 17 17.18 45.43 14.14
N VAL A 18 16.64 46.51 13.58
CA VAL A 18 17.03 47.89 13.87
C VAL A 18 15.76 48.70 14.11
N GLU A 19 15.78 49.57 15.12
CA GLU A 19 14.69 50.50 15.39
C GLU A 19 15.11 51.93 15.00
N TRP A 20 14.31 52.60 14.18
CA TRP A 20 14.55 53.99 13.78
C TRP A 20 13.75 54.93 14.68
N VAL A 21 14.45 55.75 15.46
CA VAL A 21 13.85 56.73 16.38
C VAL A 21 14.30 58.13 15.93
N ASP A 22 13.35 58.99 15.57
CA ASP A 22 13.60 60.35 15.10
C ASP A 22 14.66 60.44 13.97
N GLY A 23 14.64 59.47 13.06
CA GLY A 23 15.56 59.40 11.92
C GLY A 23 16.94 58.81 12.23
N VAL A 24 17.16 58.33 13.45
CA VAL A 24 18.40 57.67 13.86
C VAL A 24 18.17 56.17 14.07
N SER A 25 19.02 55.35 13.45
CA SER A 25 19.04 53.90 13.65
C SER A 25 19.60 53.56 15.03
N THR A 26 18.87 52.74 15.78
CA THR A 26 19.21 52.31 17.14
C THR A 26 19.05 50.80 17.29
N VAL A 27 19.75 50.24 18.28
CA VAL A 27 19.50 48.89 18.75
C VAL A 27 18.18 48.90 19.52
N PRO A 28 17.25 47.95 19.27
CA PRO A 28 16.04 47.84 20.07
C PRO A 28 16.36 47.73 21.58
N GLU A 29 15.85 48.66 22.38
CA GLU A 29 16.06 48.66 23.85
C GLU A 29 15.29 47.53 24.55
N VAL A 30 14.20 47.07 23.93
CA VAL A 30 13.36 45.98 24.41
C VAL A 30 13.35 44.88 23.35
N LEU A 31 13.41 43.62 23.81
CA LEU A 31 13.43 42.44 22.94
C LEU A 31 12.25 42.49 21.95
N PRO A 32 12.50 42.53 20.64
CA PRO A 32 11.43 42.48 19.64
C PRO A 32 10.64 41.18 19.72
N LYS A 33 9.44 41.19 19.17
CA LYS A 33 8.57 40.00 19.09
C LYS A 33 8.49 39.53 17.65
N ILE A 34 8.70 38.23 17.42
CA ILE A 34 8.45 37.56 16.15
C ILE A 34 7.27 36.63 16.32
N THR A 35 6.33 36.68 15.38
CA THR A 35 5.11 35.88 15.40
C THR A 35 4.88 35.22 14.06
N LEU A 36 4.63 33.91 14.06
CA LEU A 36 4.14 33.17 12.90
C LEU A 36 2.60 33.23 12.88
N LYS A 37 2.03 33.95 11.92
CA LYS A 37 0.58 34.15 11.79
C LYS A 37 0.03 33.45 10.57
N SER A 38 -1.14 32.82 10.71
CA SER A 38 -1.84 32.32 9.53
C SER A 38 -2.31 33.48 8.66
N THR A 39 -2.28 33.30 7.34
CA THR A 39 -2.69 34.32 6.37
C THR A 39 -4.18 34.69 6.46
N ASP A 40 -4.99 33.79 7.02
CA ASP A 40 -6.40 34.03 7.32
C ASP A 40 -6.65 34.68 8.70
N GLY A 41 -5.60 34.95 9.48
CA GLY A 41 -5.67 35.60 10.79
C GLY A 41 -6.27 34.76 11.93
N THR A 42 -6.56 33.48 11.70
CA THR A 42 -7.25 32.63 12.69
C THR A 42 -6.34 32.06 13.78
N VAL A 43 -5.04 31.88 13.50
CA VAL A 43 -4.07 31.34 14.46
C VAL A 43 -2.75 32.10 14.40
N SER A 44 -2.04 32.11 15.52
CA SER A 44 -0.82 32.89 15.71
C SER A 44 0.06 32.21 16.75
N TYR A 45 1.35 32.05 16.44
CA TYR A 45 2.33 31.44 17.32
C TYR A 45 3.48 32.41 17.56
N GLU A 46 3.83 32.64 18.82
CA GLU A 46 4.99 33.44 19.17
C GLU A 46 6.27 32.61 19.02
N SER A 47 7.24 33.14 18.29
CA SER A 47 8.53 32.50 18.08
C SER A 47 9.48 32.80 19.23
N PHE A 48 10.38 31.86 19.53
CA PHE A 48 11.50 32.15 20.41
C PHE A 48 12.44 33.12 19.72
N ILE A 49 12.97 34.09 20.47
CA ILE A 49 13.93 35.08 19.98
C ILE A 49 14.93 35.40 21.08
N THR A 50 16.20 35.49 20.72
CA THR A 50 17.27 35.91 21.63
C THR A 50 18.33 36.74 20.90
N PRO A 51 18.91 37.78 21.52
CA PRO A 51 20.04 38.49 20.95
C PRO A 51 21.25 37.56 20.77
N THR A 52 21.91 37.65 19.62
CA THR A 52 23.21 36.99 19.34
C THR A 52 24.30 37.98 18.94
N GLY A 53 23.95 39.24 18.69
CA GLY A 53 24.87 40.35 18.44
C GLY A 53 24.22 41.70 18.75
N THR A 54 24.87 42.80 18.35
CA THR A 54 24.39 44.16 18.65
C THR A 54 22.99 44.44 18.06
N ASN A 55 22.75 44.05 16.80
CA ASN A 55 21.45 44.15 16.14
C ASN A 55 20.97 42.79 15.62
N THR A 56 21.68 41.70 15.95
CA THR A 56 21.42 40.36 15.40
C THR A 56 20.72 39.51 16.44
N TYR A 57 19.68 38.82 16.01
CA TYR A 57 18.86 37.96 16.84
C TYR A 57 18.75 36.58 16.19
N TYR A 58 18.91 35.55 17.00
CA TYR A 58 18.47 34.21 16.64
C TYR A 58 16.98 34.10 16.94
N PHE A 59 16.24 33.44 16.06
CA PHE A 59 14.86 33.05 16.32
C PHE A 59 14.60 31.61 15.91
N ASP A 60 13.65 30.97 16.59
CA ASP A 60 13.09 29.70 16.16
C ASP A 60 11.60 29.54 16.44
N GLN A 61 10.99 28.60 15.72
CA GLN A 61 9.59 28.28 15.79
C GLN A 61 9.42 26.77 15.62
N TYR A 62 8.90 26.10 16.65
CA TYR A 62 8.38 24.74 16.50
C TYR A 62 7.20 24.75 15.52
N ILE A 63 7.22 23.81 14.58
CA ILE A 63 6.19 23.68 13.55
C ILE A 63 5.55 22.30 13.53
N GLU A 64 6.00 21.37 14.38
CA GLU A 64 5.51 19.99 14.42
C GLU A 64 3.99 19.88 14.63
N ASP A 65 3.41 20.73 15.49
CA ASP A 65 2.02 20.65 15.95
C ASP A 65 1.17 21.87 15.59
N ILE A 66 1.62 22.69 14.62
CA ILE A 66 0.78 23.77 14.11
C ILE A 66 -0.22 23.22 13.08
N ASN A 67 -1.22 24.02 12.72
CA ASN A 67 -2.20 23.60 11.71
C ASN A 67 -1.58 23.63 10.30
N HIS A 68 -1.18 22.47 9.78
CA HIS A 68 -0.56 22.33 8.45
C HIS A 68 -1.52 22.58 7.27
N SER A 69 -2.83 22.71 7.49
CA SER A 69 -3.76 23.09 6.41
C SER A 69 -3.78 24.61 6.14
N LYS A 70 -2.97 25.39 6.86
CA LYS A 70 -2.88 26.85 6.72
C LYS A 70 -1.53 27.26 6.16
N GLU A 71 -1.52 28.43 5.54
CA GLU A 71 -0.30 29.15 5.15
C GLU A 71 0.03 30.20 6.22
N TYR A 72 1.31 30.46 6.42
CA TYR A 72 1.76 31.36 7.47
C TYR A 72 2.76 32.40 6.98
N ILE A 73 2.77 33.56 7.65
CA ILE A 73 3.76 34.62 7.47
C ILE A 73 4.42 34.95 8.81
N TYR A 74 5.68 35.37 8.77
CA TYR A 74 6.35 35.91 9.94
C TYR A 74 6.11 37.42 10.04
N GLU A 75 5.65 37.89 11.20
CA GLU A 75 5.51 39.30 11.56
C GLU A 75 6.52 39.63 12.65
N LEU A 76 7.25 40.73 12.46
CA LEU A 76 8.11 41.36 13.45
C LEU A 76 7.37 42.55 14.07
N GLU A 77 7.44 42.67 15.39
CA GLU A 77 6.88 43.77 16.17
C GLU A 77 7.94 44.35 17.12
N SER A 78 7.99 45.68 17.24
CA SER A 78 8.83 46.33 18.26
C SER A 78 8.37 45.91 19.66
N GLY A 79 9.31 45.47 20.50
CA GLY A 79 9.03 45.12 21.89
C GLY A 79 8.78 46.34 22.78
N ASN A 80 9.08 47.56 22.31
CA ASN A 80 9.01 48.76 23.13
C ASN A 80 7.54 49.21 23.30
N PRO A 81 6.98 49.17 24.53
CA PRO A 81 5.58 49.54 24.75
C PRO A 81 5.30 51.04 24.54
N LYS A 82 6.35 51.87 24.48
CA LYS A 82 6.25 53.31 24.19
C LYS A 82 6.25 53.60 22.68
N ASN A 83 6.46 52.59 21.84
CA ASN A 83 6.46 52.78 20.40
C ASN A 83 5.03 53.01 19.87
N VAL A 84 4.78 54.26 19.48
CA VAL A 84 3.51 54.73 18.91
C VAL A 84 3.51 54.79 17.37
N SER A 85 4.58 54.34 16.72
CA SER A 85 4.71 54.34 15.26
C SER A 85 3.68 53.42 14.60
N GLU A 86 3.17 53.84 13.44
CA GLU A 86 2.36 52.98 12.56
C GLU A 86 3.19 51.82 11.98
N ASN A 87 4.52 51.99 11.88
CA ASN A 87 5.46 51.00 11.36
C ASN A 87 6.10 50.14 12.48
N LYS A 88 5.50 50.08 13.67
CA LYS A 88 6.00 49.24 14.77
C LYS A 88 5.86 47.73 14.52
N LYS A 89 5.17 47.37 13.43
CA LYS A 89 5.01 46.00 12.93
C LYS A 89 5.40 45.94 11.46
N MET A 90 6.02 44.84 11.04
CA MET A 90 6.30 44.57 9.64
C MET A 90 6.32 43.07 9.36
N GLN A 91 6.05 42.69 8.12
CA GLN A 91 6.25 41.31 7.67
C GLN A 91 7.75 41.07 7.44
N ILE A 92 8.25 39.93 7.92
CA ILE A 92 9.60 39.46 7.60
C ILE A 92 9.56 38.88 6.18
N THR A 93 10.51 39.27 5.34
CA THR A 93 10.69 38.71 4.00
C THR A 93 11.70 37.58 4.02
N ILE A 94 11.26 36.38 3.66
CA ILE A 94 12.08 35.17 3.58
C ILE A 94 12.10 34.70 2.11
N PRO A 95 13.28 34.43 1.52
CA PRO A 95 13.37 33.94 0.15
C PRO A 95 12.75 32.55 0.02
N ASN A 96 12.31 32.22 -1.20
CA ASN A 96 11.77 30.90 -1.51
C ASN A 96 12.82 29.83 -1.21
N GLN A 97 12.43 28.78 -0.51
CA GLN A 97 13.30 27.66 -0.15
C GLN A 97 12.49 26.42 0.22
N ASP A 98 12.98 25.25 -0.19
CA ASP A 98 12.48 23.98 0.30
C ASP A 98 13.05 23.70 1.70
N LEU A 99 12.18 23.39 2.66
CA LEU A 99 12.57 23.19 4.05
C LEU A 99 12.62 21.71 4.45
N GLY A 100 12.10 20.81 3.62
CA GLY A 100 12.08 19.37 3.85
C GLY A 100 10.71 18.85 4.31
N MET A 101 10.72 17.77 5.08
CA MET A 101 9.51 17.10 5.57
C MET A 101 9.26 17.40 7.05
N VAL A 102 8.00 17.64 7.41
CA VAL A 102 7.49 17.65 8.79
C VAL A 102 6.35 16.67 8.84
N LYS A 103 6.53 15.56 9.57
CA LYS A 103 5.61 14.42 9.52
C LYS A 103 5.34 14.03 8.05
N GLU A 104 4.09 13.91 7.63
CA GLU A 104 3.67 13.65 6.24
C GLU A 104 3.55 14.89 5.33
N TRP A 105 4.13 16.03 5.71
CA TRP A 105 3.99 17.30 4.97
C TRP A 105 5.31 17.79 4.39
N LYS A 106 5.35 17.96 3.07
CA LYS A 106 6.38 18.74 2.39
C LYS A 106 6.25 20.20 2.81
N THR A 107 7.31 20.76 3.36
CA THR A 107 7.31 22.11 3.92
C THR A 107 8.25 23.00 3.10
N LYS A 108 7.77 24.17 2.69
CA LYS A 108 8.56 25.15 1.93
C LYS A 108 8.17 26.59 2.26
N ILE A 109 9.07 27.52 1.94
CA ILE A 109 8.72 28.94 1.80
C ILE A 109 8.50 29.22 0.31
N GLU A 110 7.34 29.75 -0.02
CA GLU A 110 7.00 30.21 -1.37
C GLU A 110 6.19 31.50 -1.27
N ASP A 111 6.57 32.51 -2.05
CA ASP A 111 5.94 33.84 -2.06
C ASP A 111 5.82 34.47 -0.65
N ASN A 112 6.91 34.35 0.12
CA ASN A 112 7.04 34.80 1.50
C ASN A 112 6.04 34.15 2.49
N LYS A 113 5.55 32.95 2.17
CA LYS A 113 4.68 32.18 3.05
C LYS A 113 5.29 30.82 3.36
N LEU A 114 5.15 30.40 4.61
CA LEU A 114 5.36 29.01 5.01
C LEU A 114 4.14 28.18 4.62
N ILE A 115 4.36 27.17 3.79
CA ILE A 115 3.33 26.31 3.22
C ILE A 115 3.66 24.86 3.53
N PHE A 116 2.63 24.08 3.84
CA PHE A 116 2.69 22.64 4.02
C PHE A 116 1.84 21.97 2.93
N ILE A 117 2.43 21.01 2.23
CA ILE A 117 1.79 20.27 1.14
C ILE A 117 1.74 18.80 1.56
N PRO A 118 0.58 18.12 1.49
CA PRO A 118 0.51 16.70 1.76
C PRO A 118 1.50 15.93 0.88
N ASP A 119 2.27 15.01 1.46
CA ASP A 119 3.13 14.12 0.69
C ASP A 119 2.30 12.98 0.08
N THR A 120 1.53 13.33 -0.94
CA THR A 120 0.65 12.43 -1.69
C THR A 120 1.09 12.29 -3.13
N TYR A 121 0.70 11.19 -3.77
CA TYR A 121 0.94 10.94 -5.19
C TYR A 121 -0.28 10.29 -5.86
N ILE A 122 -0.32 10.30 -7.19
CA ILE A 122 -1.36 9.64 -7.99
C ILE A 122 -0.76 8.40 -8.63
N GLY A 123 -1.16 7.22 -8.13
CA GLY A 123 -0.79 5.93 -8.70
C GLY A 123 -2.02 5.13 -9.12
N ASN A 124 -2.15 4.75 -10.39
CA ASN A 124 -3.26 3.90 -10.83
C ASN A 124 -2.89 2.43 -10.68
N ILE A 125 -3.68 1.64 -9.96
CA ILE A 125 -3.41 0.21 -9.82
C ILE A 125 -3.92 -0.55 -11.03
N ASN A 126 -3.15 -1.54 -11.49
CA ASN A 126 -3.57 -2.48 -12.51
C ASN A 126 -3.10 -3.89 -12.13
N SER A 127 -3.79 -4.90 -12.63
CA SER A 127 -3.44 -6.29 -12.33
C SER A 127 -3.77 -7.26 -13.46
N GLU A 128 -3.08 -8.40 -13.42
CA GLU A 128 -3.32 -9.53 -14.31
C GLU A 128 -3.28 -10.83 -13.50
N LEU A 129 -4.43 -11.50 -13.41
CA LEU A 129 -4.55 -12.79 -12.73
C LEU A 129 -3.85 -13.88 -13.55
N LYS A 130 -2.91 -14.60 -12.93
CA LYS A 130 -2.15 -15.68 -13.56
C LYS A 130 -2.70 -17.07 -13.24
N ARG A 131 -3.16 -17.27 -12.00
CA ARG A 131 -3.73 -18.52 -11.54
C ARG A 131 -4.82 -18.25 -10.51
N PHE A 132 -5.85 -19.10 -10.51
CA PHE A 132 -6.93 -19.06 -9.54
C PHE A 132 -7.50 -20.46 -9.34
N ASP A 133 -7.40 -20.99 -8.12
CA ASP A 133 -7.78 -22.36 -7.80
C ASP A 133 -8.43 -22.43 -6.43
N MET A 134 -9.33 -23.39 -6.24
CA MET A 134 -9.80 -23.81 -4.91
C MET A 134 -9.05 -25.06 -4.45
N LYS A 135 -8.64 -25.10 -3.19
CA LYS A 135 -7.87 -26.18 -2.58
C LYS A 135 -8.39 -26.47 -1.17
N GLN A 136 -7.95 -27.58 -0.60
CA GLN A 136 -8.19 -27.91 0.81
C GLN A 136 -6.89 -27.84 1.59
N ALA A 137 -6.95 -27.21 2.76
CA ALA A 137 -5.87 -27.22 3.74
C ALA A 137 -5.77 -28.60 4.40
N ALA A 138 -4.68 -28.84 5.15
CA ALA A 138 -4.44 -30.12 5.82
C ALA A 138 -5.53 -30.50 6.84
N ASN A 139 -6.26 -29.51 7.37
CA ASN A 139 -7.40 -29.70 8.28
C ASN A 139 -8.74 -29.94 7.54
N GLY A 140 -8.73 -30.01 6.21
CA GLY A 140 -9.91 -30.19 5.37
C GLY A 140 -10.66 -28.91 5.00
N ALA A 141 -10.26 -27.75 5.54
CA ALA A 141 -10.91 -26.48 5.24
C ALA A 141 -10.63 -26.03 3.81
N SER A 142 -11.68 -25.66 3.09
CA SER A 142 -11.58 -25.12 1.73
C SER A 142 -11.11 -23.67 1.72
N TYR A 143 -10.20 -23.37 0.79
CA TYR A 143 -9.69 -22.04 0.54
C TYR A 143 -9.49 -21.80 -0.97
N ILE A 144 -9.60 -20.55 -1.37
CA ILE A 144 -9.23 -20.09 -2.70
C ILE A 144 -7.81 -19.56 -2.65
N SER A 145 -7.01 -19.87 -3.66
CA SER A 145 -5.66 -19.34 -3.85
C SER A 145 -5.49 -18.79 -5.25
N GLY A 146 -4.64 -17.79 -5.41
CA GLY A 146 -4.28 -17.27 -6.71
C GLY A 146 -2.86 -16.76 -6.79
N GLU A 147 -2.42 -16.54 -8.02
CA GLU A 147 -1.20 -15.81 -8.34
C GLU A 147 -1.58 -14.66 -9.26
N ILE A 148 -1.11 -13.46 -8.96
CA ILE A 148 -1.52 -12.22 -9.63
C ILE A 148 -0.31 -11.33 -9.84
N VAL A 149 -0.23 -10.70 -11.00
CA VAL A 149 0.70 -9.60 -11.24
C VAL A 149 -0.01 -8.29 -10.89
N ILE A 150 0.60 -7.45 -10.06
CA ILE A 150 0.06 -6.15 -9.65
C ILE A 150 1.11 -5.09 -9.94
N VAL A 151 0.72 -4.03 -10.65
CA VAL A 151 1.56 -2.89 -10.96
C VAL A 151 0.86 -1.60 -10.55
N GLU A 152 1.64 -0.57 -10.23
CA GLU A 152 1.14 0.79 -10.01
C GLU A 152 1.69 1.70 -11.11
N TRP A 153 0.84 2.51 -11.74
CA TRP A 153 1.25 3.47 -12.76
C TRP A 153 1.34 4.86 -12.14
N VAL A 154 2.55 5.37 -11.98
CA VAL A 154 2.84 6.71 -11.45
C VAL A 154 3.46 7.54 -12.57
N ASP A 155 2.84 8.68 -12.88
CA ASP A 155 3.28 9.60 -13.94
C ASP A 155 3.54 8.91 -15.31
N GLY A 156 2.71 7.91 -15.64
CA GLY A 156 2.80 7.15 -16.89
C GLY A 156 3.88 6.07 -16.91
N VAL A 157 4.57 5.83 -15.79
CA VAL A 157 5.59 4.79 -15.64
C VAL A 157 5.03 3.67 -14.78
N SER A 158 5.18 2.42 -15.24
CA SER A 158 4.83 1.23 -14.45
C SER A 158 5.88 1.01 -13.38
N THR A 159 5.46 0.91 -12.13
CA THR A 159 6.29 0.66 -10.96
C THR A 159 5.82 -0.57 -10.20
N VAL A 160 6.72 -1.11 -9.38
CA VAL A 160 6.35 -2.05 -8.32
C VAL A 160 5.65 -1.26 -7.22
N PRO A 161 4.49 -1.71 -6.71
CA PRO A 161 3.88 -1.09 -5.54
C PRO A 161 4.86 -1.03 -4.38
N GLU A 162 5.13 0.18 -3.87
CA GLU A 162 6.09 0.40 -2.78
C GLU A 162 5.62 -0.23 -1.45
N VAL A 163 4.30 -0.24 -1.26
CA VAL A 163 3.63 -0.85 -0.11
C VAL A 163 2.80 -2.03 -0.59
N LEU A 164 2.82 -3.12 0.18
CA LEU A 164 2.10 -4.36 -0.13
C LEU A 164 0.61 -4.06 -0.43
N PRO A 165 0.11 -4.38 -1.64
CA PRO A 165 -1.29 -4.20 -1.98
C PRO A 165 -2.22 -5.00 -1.07
N LYS A 166 -3.49 -4.62 -1.04
CA LYS A 166 -4.54 -5.33 -0.29
C LYS A 166 -5.50 -6.01 -1.23
N ILE A 167 -5.83 -7.28 -0.96
CA ILE A 167 -6.90 -8.01 -1.64
C ILE A 167 -8.00 -8.33 -0.63
N THR A 168 -9.24 -8.06 -1.00
CA THR A 168 -10.41 -8.25 -0.14
C THR A 168 -11.50 -9.00 -0.88
N LEU A 169 -12.06 -10.04 -0.26
CA LEU A 169 -13.28 -10.71 -0.71
C LEU A 169 -14.49 -9.99 -0.08
N LYS A 170 -15.26 -9.26 -0.89
CA LYS A 170 -16.42 -8.48 -0.43
C LYS A 170 -17.72 -9.06 -0.95
N SER A 171 -18.75 -9.09 -0.12
CA SER A 171 -20.09 -9.43 -0.62
C SER A 171 -20.63 -8.33 -1.53
N THR A 172 -21.40 -8.71 -2.54
CA THR A 172 -21.99 -7.78 -3.52
C THR A 172 -23.01 -6.82 -2.90
N ASP A 173 -23.59 -7.19 -1.75
CA ASP A 173 -24.47 -6.34 -0.95
C ASP A 173 -23.73 -5.43 0.04
N GLY A 174 -22.40 -5.53 0.14
CA GLY A 174 -21.55 -4.72 1.01
C GLY A 174 -21.65 -5.03 2.51
N MET A 175 -22.37 -6.09 2.92
CA MET A 175 -22.59 -6.41 4.33
C MET A 175 -21.42 -7.13 5.00
N VAL A 176 -20.63 -7.89 4.25
CA VAL A 176 -19.48 -8.64 4.78
C VAL A 176 -18.25 -8.51 3.89
N SER A 177 -17.07 -8.59 4.51
CA SER A 177 -15.79 -8.38 3.86
C SER A 177 -14.71 -9.18 4.58
N TYR A 178 -13.90 -9.90 3.82
CA TYR A 178 -12.79 -10.73 4.32
C TYR A 178 -11.49 -10.28 3.67
N GLU A 179 -10.49 -9.95 4.48
CA GLU A 179 -9.17 -9.63 3.98
C GLU A 179 -8.41 -10.92 3.64
N SER A 180 -7.92 -11.00 2.42
CA SER A 180 -7.15 -12.14 1.94
C SER A 180 -5.69 -12.03 2.38
N PHE A 181 -5.05 -13.16 2.64
CA PHE A 181 -3.61 -13.21 2.79
C PHE A 181 -2.96 -12.88 1.44
N ILE A 182 -1.89 -12.08 1.45
CA ILE A 182 -1.13 -11.74 0.25
C ILE A 182 0.36 -11.67 0.60
N THR A 183 1.21 -12.19 -0.28
CA THR A 183 2.67 -12.12 -0.14
C THR A 183 3.34 -12.00 -1.50
N PRO A 184 4.44 -11.22 -1.62
CA PRO A 184 5.23 -11.20 -2.84
C PRO A 184 5.82 -12.58 -3.15
N THR A 185 5.79 -12.97 -4.43
CA THR A 185 6.47 -14.15 -4.99
C THR A 185 7.40 -13.80 -6.14
N GLY A 186 7.38 -12.55 -6.62
CA GLY A 186 8.28 -11.98 -7.60
C GLY A 186 8.23 -10.44 -7.55
N THR A 187 8.87 -9.77 -8.52
CA THR A 187 8.97 -8.30 -8.54
C THR A 187 7.62 -7.60 -8.54
N ASN A 188 6.69 -8.04 -9.40
CA ASN A 188 5.31 -7.55 -9.46
C ASN A 188 4.29 -8.68 -9.20
N THR A 189 4.77 -9.87 -8.80
CA THR A 189 3.93 -11.06 -8.69
C THR A 189 3.68 -11.39 -7.23
N TYR A 190 2.43 -11.71 -6.91
CA TYR A 190 1.97 -11.97 -5.57
C TYR A 190 1.15 -13.26 -5.54
N TYR A 191 1.35 -14.04 -4.49
CA TYR A 191 0.43 -15.09 -4.09
C TYR A 191 -0.62 -14.49 -3.16
N PHE A 192 -1.87 -14.93 -3.29
CA PHE A 192 -2.92 -14.62 -2.32
C PHE A 192 -3.77 -15.85 -2.00
N ASP A 193 -4.35 -15.89 -0.81
CA ASP A 193 -5.37 -16.88 -0.46
C ASP A 193 -6.44 -16.37 0.52
N GLN A 194 -7.55 -17.09 0.55
CA GLN A 194 -8.71 -16.80 1.38
C GLN A 194 -9.40 -18.10 1.77
N TYR A 195 -9.48 -18.39 3.07
CA TYR A 195 -10.37 -19.45 3.56
C TYR A 195 -11.82 -19.09 3.24
N ILE A 196 -12.56 -20.06 2.72
CA ILE A 196 -13.98 -19.92 2.36
C ILE A 196 -14.87 -20.95 3.07
N GLU A 197 -14.30 -21.75 3.98
CA GLU A 197 -15.03 -22.79 4.72
C GLU A 197 -16.18 -22.21 5.57
N ASP A 198 -15.95 -21.07 6.22
CA ASP A 198 -16.87 -20.51 7.22
C ASP A 198 -17.36 -19.09 6.88
N ILE A 199 -17.33 -18.72 5.59
CA ILE A 199 -17.96 -17.49 5.11
C ILE A 199 -19.47 -17.71 4.90
N ASP A 200 -20.23 -16.63 4.75
CA ASP A 200 -21.67 -16.74 4.47
C ASP A 200 -21.91 -17.19 3.02
N HIS A 201 -22.14 -18.49 2.81
CA HIS A 201 -22.40 -19.06 1.49
C HIS A 201 -23.75 -18.66 0.88
N SER A 202 -24.63 -17.98 1.60
CA SER A 202 -25.85 -17.43 0.99
C SER A 202 -25.60 -16.17 0.16
N LYS A 203 -24.40 -15.58 0.26
CA LYS A 203 -24.02 -14.36 -0.41
C LYS A 203 -23.17 -14.62 -1.65
N GLU A 204 -23.15 -13.60 -2.50
CA GLU A 204 -22.29 -13.51 -3.67
C GLU A 204 -21.13 -12.56 -3.40
N TYR A 205 -19.95 -12.86 -3.94
CA TYR A 205 -18.73 -12.13 -3.60
C TYR A 205 -17.91 -11.69 -4.81
N ILE A 206 -17.14 -10.63 -4.63
CA ILE A 206 -16.15 -10.12 -5.57
C ILE A 206 -14.80 -9.97 -4.87
N TYR A 207 -13.71 -10.14 -5.63
CA TYR A 207 -12.38 -9.77 -5.17
C TYR A 207 -12.06 -8.33 -5.57
N GLU A 208 -11.75 -7.50 -4.58
CA GLU A 208 -11.28 -6.12 -4.76
C GLU A 208 -9.78 -6.04 -4.43
N LEU A 209 -9.02 -5.39 -5.30
CA LEU A 209 -7.62 -5.05 -5.14
C LEU A 209 -7.49 -3.55 -4.86
N GLU A 210 -6.65 -3.19 -3.89
CA GLU A 210 -6.37 -1.81 -3.49
C GLU A 210 -4.86 -1.57 -3.30
N SER A 211 -4.37 -0.39 -3.68
CA SER A 211 -3.00 0.05 -3.36
C SER A 211 -2.81 0.10 -1.85
N GLY A 212 -1.71 -0.49 -1.36
CA GLY A 212 -1.39 -0.48 0.07
C GLY A 212 -0.89 0.86 0.59
N ASN A 213 -0.52 1.80 -0.30
CA ASN A 213 0.14 3.03 0.10
C ASN A 213 -0.88 4.11 0.49
N PRO A 214 -0.93 4.56 1.76
CA PRO A 214 -1.88 5.58 2.20
C PRO A 214 -1.65 6.95 1.54
N LYS A 215 -0.47 7.18 0.97
CA LYS A 215 -0.14 8.41 0.22
C LYS A 215 -0.74 8.42 -1.19
N ASN A 216 -1.22 7.28 -1.70
CA ASN A 216 -1.85 7.22 -3.00
C ASN A 216 -3.28 7.81 -2.94
N VAL A 217 -3.46 8.94 -3.62
CA VAL A 217 -4.74 9.66 -3.71
C VAL A 217 -5.46 9.45 -5.04
N SER A 218 -5.01 8.52 -5.88
CA SER A 218 -5.68 8.22 -7.15
C SER A 218 -7.12 7.73 -6.93
N GLU A 219 -8.01 8.12 -7.84
CA GLU A 219 -9.36 7.57 -7.95
C GLU A 219 -9.33 6.10 -8.41
N ASN A 220 -8.28 5.69 -9.14
CA ASN A 220 -8.07 4.33 -9.64
C ASN A 220 -7.07 3.54 -8.79
N LYS A 221 -6.99 3.83 -7.48
CA LYS A 221 -6.17 3.04 -6.54
C LYS A 221 -6.85 1.74 -6.08
N LYS A 222 -8.08 1.51 -6.52
CA LYS A 222 -8.85 0.28 -6.28
C LYS A 222 -9.42 -0.24 -7.59
N MET A 223 -9.54 -1.56 -7.71
CA MET A 223 -10.20 -2.21 -8.84
C MET A 223 -10.77 -3.57 -8.44
N GLN A 224 -11.76 -4.06 -9.17
CA GLN A 224 -12.18 -5.46 -9.07
C GLN A 224 -11.15 -6.34 -9.81
N ILE A 225 -10.74 -7.44 -9.21
CA ILE A 225 -9.94 -8.46 -9.90
C ILE A 225 -10.86 -9.19 -10.89
N THR A 226 -10.43 -9.30 -12.14
CA THR A 226 -11.17 -10.05 -13.17
C THR A 226 -10.79 -11.52 -13.11
N ILE A 227 -11.77 -12.38 -12.81
CA ILE A 227 -11.63 -13.82 -12.69
C ILE A 227 -12.53 -14.48 -13.76
N PRO A 228 -11.99 -15.39 -14.60
CA PRO A 228 -12.79 -16.06 -15.62
C PRO A 228 -13.82 -17.00 -15.00
N ASN A 229 -14.89 -17.28 -15.75
CA ASN A 229 -15.92 -18.23 -15.33
C ASN A 229 -15.30 -19.63 -15.15
N GLN A 230 -15.54 -20.24 -13.99
CA GLN A 230 -14.96 -21.53 -13.64
C GLN A 230 -15.77 -22.22 -12.54
N ASP A 231 -15.98 -23.53 -12.66
CA ASP A 231 -16.44 -24.37 -11.55
C ASP A 231 -15.27 -24.65 -10.60
N LEU A 232 -15.44 -24.35 -9.31
CA LEU A 232 -14.36 -24.48 -8.31
C LEU A 232 -14.45 -25.79 -7.52
N GLY A 233 -15.64 -26.37 -7.40
CA GLY A 233 -15.89 -27.63 -6.70
C GLY A 233 -16.85 -27.49 -5.53
N MET A 234 -16.75 -28.38 -4.54
CA MET A 234 -17.64 -28.38 -3.37
C MET A 234 -16.95 -27.76 -2.15
N VAL A 235 -17.70 -26.96 -1.40
CA VAL A 235 -17.40 -26.46 -0.07
C VAL A 235 -18.56 -26.87 0.82
N LYS A 236 -18.34 -27.86 1.70
CA LYS A 236 -19.42 -28.53 2.44
C LYS A 236 -20.51 -29.00 1.45
N GLU A 237 -21.77 -28.61 1.64
CA GLU A 237 -22.90 -28.91 0.75
C GLU A 237 -23.07 -27.97 -0.45
N TRP A 238 -22.21 -26.97 -0.60
CA TRP A 238 -22.33 -25.91 -1.60
C TRP A 238 -21.38 -26.14 -2.79
N LYS A 239 -21.89 -26.00 -4.01
CA LYS A 239 -21.06 -25.92 -5.22
C LYS A 239 -20.57 -24.48 -5.38
N ALA A 240 -19.26 -24.28 -5.26
CA ALA A 240 -18.61 -23.00 -5.51
C ALA A 240 -18.28 -22.84 -6.99
N LYS A 241 -18.56 -21.65 -7.55
CA LYS A 241 -18.22 -21.30 -8.93
C LYS A 241 -17.98 -19.79 -9.08
N ILE A 242 -17.21 -19.43 -10.10
CA ILE A 242 -17.13 -18.06 -10.61
C ILE A 242 -18.05 -17.95 -11.82
N GLU A 243 -18.98 -16.99 -11.77
CA GLU A 243 -19.86 -16.65 -12.89
C GLU A 243 -19.97 -15.12 -13.00
N ASN A 244 -19.63 -14.58 -14.17
CA ASN A 244 -19.63 -13.14 -14.45
C ASN A 244 -18.80 -12.35 -13.42
N ASN A 245 -17.61 -12.86 -13.10
CA ASN A 245 -16.68 -12.28 -12.12
C ASN A 245 -17.21 -12.26 -10.66
N ILE A 246 -18.21 -13.09 -10.36
CA ILE A 246 -18.82 -13.22 -9.04
C ILE A 246 -18.61 -14.64 -8.53
N LEU A 247 -18.07 -14.77 -7.31
CA LEU A 247 -18.03 -16.02 -6.57
C LEU A 247 -19.42 -16.31 -5.99
N LYS A 248 -19.97 -17.45 -6.37
CA LYS A 248 -21.29 -17.92 -5.95
C LYS A 248 -21.21 -19.30 -5.33
N PHE A 249 -22.16 -19.58 -4.45
CA PHE A 249 -22.35 -20.87 -3.81
C PHE A 249 -23.78 -21.35 -4.08
N GLU A 250 -23.92 -22.54 -4.63
CA GLU A 250 -25.24 -23.11 -4.96
C GLU A 250 -25.43 -24.43 -4.22
N VAL A 251 -26.61 -24.60 -3.60
CA VAL A 251 -26.98 -25.90 -3.00
C VAL A 251 -27.19 -26.90 -4.13
N MET A 252 -26.47 -28.03 -4.11
CA MET A 252 -26.80 -29.12 -5.04
C MET A 252 -28.04 -29.87 -4.54
N PRO A 253 -29.07 -30.06 -5.38
CA PRO A 253 -30.19 -30.91 -5.00
C PRO A 253 -29.69 -32.33 -4.76
N LYS A 254 -30.02 -32.90 -3.60
CA LYS A 254 -29.76 -34.32 -3.33
C LYS A 254 -30.62 -35.14 -4.31
N ILE A 255 -29.98 -35.94 -5.15
CA ILE A 255 -30.69 -36.94 -5.96
C ILE A 255 -31.15 -38.02 -4.99
N GLU A 256 -32.43 -38.03 -4.62
CA GLU A 256 -33.04 -39.17 -3.96
C GLU A 256 -33.16 -40.30 -4.98
N ASN A 257 -32.38 -41.36 -4.80
CA ASN A 257 -32.57 -42.61 -5.54
C ASN A 257 -33.95 -43.18 -5.15
N VAL A 258 -34.94 -43.00 -6.03
CA VAL A 258 -36.23 -43.69 -5.92
C VAL A 258 -35.97 -45.17 -6.14
N SER A 259 -36.13 -45.98 -5.09
CA SER A 259 -35.99 -47.43 -5.15
C SER A 259 -37.01 -48.05 -6.10
N GLU A 260 -36.53 -48.88 -7.01
CA GLU A 260 -37.30 -49.65 -8.00
C GLU A 260 -38.43 -50.47 -7.36
N ASP A 261 -39.66 -50.24 -7.81
CA ASP A 261 -40.80 -51.12 -7.59
C ASP A 261 -40.51 -52.48 -8.24
N LYS A 262 -40.37 -53.51 -7.41
CA LYS A 262 -40.34 -54.91 -7.89
C LYS A 262 -41.73 -55.30 -8.37
N GLU A 263 -41.94 -55.31 -9.68
CA GLU A 263 -43.09 -55.98 -10.28
C GLU A 263 -43.09 -57.48 -9.94
N GLN A 264 -44.25 -57.95 -9.47
CA GLN A 264 -44.52 -59.35 -9.16
C GLN A 264 -44.67 -60.14 -10.46
N ILE A 265 -43.77 -61.09 -10.69
CA ILE A 265 -43.87 -62.08 -11.77
C ILE A 265 -44.96 -63.08 -11.42
N GLN A 266 -46.04 -63.10 -12.20
CA GLN A 266 -47.04 -64.17 -12.22
C GLN A 266 -46.53 -65.34 -13.07
N THR A 267 -46.57 -66.54 -12.51
CA THR A 267 -46.06 -67.79 -13.11
C THR A 267 -47.08 -68.55 -13.97
N LEU A 268 -46.57 -69.07 -15.11
CA LEU A 268 -46.84 -70.35 -15.83
C LEU A 268 -47.99 -70.45 -16.87
N PRO A 269 -47.89 -71.35 -17.90
CA PRO A 269 -46.95 -72.48 -18.02
C PRO A 269 -46.16 -72.63 -19.33
N GLU A 270 -45.15 -73.51 -19.23
CA GLU A 270 -44.23 -74.02 -20.26
C GLU A 270 -44.91 -74.74 -21.44
N VAL A 271 -44.35 -74.57 -22.64
CA VAL A 271 -44.38 -75.57 -23.71
C VAL A 271 -43.00 -75.67 -24.36
N ASN A 272 -42.50 -76.90 -24.40
CA ASN A 272 -41.22 -77.39 -24.91
C ASN A 272 -40.89 -77.03 -26.37
N GLY A 273 -39.60 -76.87 -26.67
CA GLY A 273 -39.10 -77.21 -28.01
C GLY A 273 -37.76 -76.60 -28.48
N VAL A 274 -36.69 -77.38 -28.30
CA VAL A 274 -35.56 -77.58 -29.23
C VAL A 274 -34.41 -76.56 -29.27
N GLN A 275 -33.21 -77.13 -29.13
CA GLN A 275 -31.86 -76.59 -29.21
C GLN A 275 -31.52 -76.02 -30.59
N ASN A 276 -30.63 -75.02 -30.64
CA ASN A 276 -29.52 -75.01 -31.59
C ASN A 276 -28.41 -74.06 -31.13
N GLU A 277 -27.20 -74.60 -31.12
CA GLU A 277 -25.92 -73.93 -30.98
C GLU A 277 -25.64 -73.03 -32.18
N THR A 278 -25.03 -71.85 -31.98
CA THR A 278 -23.92 -71.42 -32.83
C THR A 278 -23.09 -70.32 -32.18
N SER A 279 -21.82 -70.62 -31.97
CA SER A 279 -20.72 -69.73 -31.66
C SER A 279 -20.32 -68.92 -32.89
N ILE A 280 -20.01 -67.63 -32.75
CA ILE A 280 -19.09 -66.92 -33.65
C ILE A 280 -18.28 -65.90 -32.82
N GLU A 281 -16.99 -66.19 -32.65
CA GLU A 281 -15.91 -65.21 -32.45
C GLU A 281 -15.57 -64.55 -33.79
N VAL A 282 -15.24 -63.24 -33.80
CA VAL A 282 -14.28 -62.67 -34.76
C VAL A 282 -13.42 -61.59 -34.08
N GLU A 283 -12.11 -61.80 -34.21
CA GLU A 283 -10.95 -61.01 -33.82
C GLU A 283 -10.76 -59.66 -34.57
N ASN A 284 -10.00 -58.76 -33.90
CA ASN A 284 -8.90 -57.88 -34.38
C ASN A 284 -9.20 -56.87 -35.53
N GLN A 285 -8.62 -55.67 -35.62
CA GLN A 285 -7.26 -55.22 -35.31
C GLN A 285 -7.15 -53.68 -35.42
N GLU A 286 -6.20 -53.10 -34.69
CA GLU A 286 -5.72 -51.71 -34.80
C GLU A 286 -5.12 -51.39 -36.18
N LYS A 287 -5.15 -50.11 -36.58
CA LYS A 287 -4.12 -49.55 -37.48
C LYS A 287 -3.86 -48.06 -37.22
N ILE A 288 -2.60 -47.81 -36.85
CA ILE A 288 -1.87 -46.54 -36.85
C ILE A 288 -1.50 -46.16 -38.30
N GLU A 289 -1.51 -44.88 -38.65
CA GLU A 289 -0.67 -44.36 -39.75
C GLU A 289 -0.22 -42.91 -39.48
N ASN A 290 1.10 -42.72 -39.53
CA ASN A 290 1.87 -41.47 -39.44
C ASN A 290 1.99 -40.80 -40.82
N SER A 291 2.20 -39.48 -40.86
CA SER A 291 3.20 -38.87 -41.77
C SER A 291 3.59 -37.45 -41.35
N ASN A 292 4.92 -37.24 -41.29
CA ASN A 292 5.67 -35.96 -41.24
C ASN A 292 5.42 -35.12 -42.54
N ASP A 293 5.85 -33.86 -42.74
CA ASP A 293 7.06 -33.16 -42.30
C ASP A 293 7.01 -31.63 -42.61
N SER A 294 7.62 -30.84 -41.71
CA SER A 294 8.50 -29.66 -41.90
C SER A 294 8.16 -28.44 -42.79
N LYS A 295 8.26 -27.23 -42.19
CA LYS A 295 9.25 -26.19 -42.55
C LYS A 295 9.29 -24.98 -41.59
N ASN A 296 10.50 -24.70 -41.10
CA ASN A 296 10.94 -23.56 -40.29
C ASN A 296 10.78 -22.19 -40.99
N ASN A 297 10.63 -21.13 -40.18
CA ASN A 297 11.40 -19.89 -40.31
C ASN A 297 11.39 -19.11 -38.98
N ILE A 298 12.58 -19.01 -38.37
CA ILE A 298 12.94 -18.11 -37.27
C ILE A 298 13.71 -16.94 -37.91
N ILE A 299 13.42 -15.71 -37.49
CA ILE A 299 14.26 -14.54 -37.75
C ILE A 299 14.76 -14.05 -36.39
N GLU A 300 16.08 -14.17 -36.19
CA GLU A 300 16.86 -13.52 -35.13
C GLU A 300 17.07 -12.04 -35.44
N ALA A 301 17.13 -11.21 -34.40
CA ALA A 301 17.82 -9.93 -34.42
C ALA A 301 18.59 -9.74 -33.11
N ASP A 302 19.90 -9.60 -33.26
CA ASP A 302 20.93 -9.33 -32.26
C ASP A 302 20.59 -8.22 -31.26
N LYS A 303 21.01 -8.40 -30.00
CA LYS A 303 21.66 -7.34 -29.20
C LYS A 303 22.55 -7.92 -28.10
N LYS A 304 23.75 -7.34 -28.05
CA LYS A 304 24.91 -7.62 -27.18
C LYS A 304 24.58 -7.62 -25.68
N GLU A 305 25.12 -8.60 -24.96
CA GLU A 305 25.36 -8.53 -23.52
C GLU A 305 26.87 -8.39 -23.28
N GLU A 306 27.25 -7.38 -22.52
CA GLU A 306 28.57 -7.21 -21.90
C GLU A 306 28.34 -6.78 -20.44
N HIS A 307 29.10 -7.42 -19.54
CA HIS A 307 29.42 -7.08 -18.15
C HIS A 307 28.55 -7.57 -16.96
N GLU A 308 29.05 -8.70 -16.44
CA GLU A 308 29.34 -9.12 -15.06
C GLU A 308 29.26 -8.13 -13.86
N ASN A 309 28.80 -8.73 -12.74
CA ASN A 309 29.27 -8.67 -11.35
C ASN A 309 29.07 -7.39 -10.49
N GLU A 310 28.11 -7.47 -9.55
CA GLU A 310 28.27 -6.95 -8.17
C GLU A 310 27.15 -7.49 -7.26
N THR A 311 27.39 -8.60 -6.55
CA THR A 311 26.51 -9.03 -5.46
C THR A 311 27.24 -9.94 -4.47
N GLU A 312 28.08 -9.35 -3.62
CA GLU A 312 28.44 -9.99 -2.34
C GLU A 312 28.90 -9.00 -1.23
N GLU A 313 29.18 -7.74 -1.57
CA GLU A 313 29.65 -6.75 -0.58
C GLU A 313 28.50 -6.10 0.23
N ASN A 314 27.32 -5.90 -0.37
CA ASN A 314 26.15 -5.27 0.28
C ASN A 314 25.47 -6.11 1.38
N LYS A 315 25.79 -7.42 1.50
CA LYS A 315 25.26 -8.27 2.58
C LYS A 315 26.13 -8.25 3.85
N LYS A 316 27.39 -7.81 3.79
CA LYS A 316 28.25 -7.71 4.98
C LYS A 316 28.05 -6.39 5.74
N GLU A 317 27.81 -5.28 5.04
CA GLU A 317 27.58 -3.97 5.68
C GLU A 317 26.28 -3.90 6.51
N GLN A 318 25.24 -4.65 6.15
CA GLN A 318 23.98 -4.66 6.93
C GLN A 318 24.09 -5.46 8.25
N ILE A 319 24.99 -6.44 8.31
CA ILE A 319 25.16 -7.28 9.52
C ILE A 319 26.08 -6.56 10.52
N GLU A 320 27.14 -5.88 10.07
CA GLU A 320 28.05 -5.13 10.94
C GLU A 320 27.40 -3.89 11.59
N ASN A 321 26.51 -3.20 10.87
CA ASN A 321 25.77 -2.05 11.42
C ASN A 321 24.75 -2.45 12.50
N THR A 322 24.22 -3.67 12.43
CA THR A 322 23.25 -4.17 13.42
C THR A 322 23.93 -4.62 14.72
N GLU A 323 25.18 -5.13 14.66
CA GLU A 323 25.94 -5.51 15.85
C GLU A 323 26.53 -4.31 16.61
N ASN A 324 26.95 -3.26 15.91
CA ASN A 324 27.46 -2.03 16.55
C ASN A 324 26.36 -1.27 17.30
N SER A 325 25.14 -1.18 16.74
CA SER A 325 23.99 -0.56 17.40
C SER A 325 23.59 -1.25 18.72
N ARG A 326 23.74 -2.58 18.79
CA ARG A 326 23.43 -3.36 20.01
C ARG A 326 24.48 -3.17 21.12
N LYS A 327 25.76 -3.01 20.76
CA LYS A 327 26.84 -2.75 21.74
C LYS A 327 26.75 -1.34 22.35
N ASP A 328 26.40 -0.33 21.55
CA ASP A 328 26.24 1.04 22.07
C ASP A 328 25.04 1.18 23.02
N THR A 329 23.97 0.42 22.77
CA THR A 329 22.79 0.43 23.64
C THR A 329 23.07 -0.25 24.99
N GLN A 330 23.90 -1.30 25.02
CA GLN A 330 24.30 -1.96 26.27
C GLN A 330 25.25 -1.12 27.12
N ASN A 331 26.22 -0.43 26.50
CA ASN A 331 27.14 0.45 27.23
C ASN A 331 26.43 1.65 27.89
N ARG A 332 25.40 2.19 27.23
CA ARG A 332 24.62 3.32 27.75
C ARG A 332 23.72 2.94 28.94
N ILE A 333 23.26 1.68 29.00
CA ILE A 333 22.49 1.15 30.13
C ILE A 333 23.38 0.90 31.36
N GLU A 334 24.66 0.54 31.17
CA GLU A 334 25.60 0.38 32.28
C GLU A 334 26.07 1.72 32.86
N GLU A 335 26.22 2.77 32.05
CA GLU A 335 26.56 4.12 32.56
C GLU A 335 25.43 4.75 33.39
N VAL A 336 24.17 4.57 32.99
CA VAL A 336 23.02 5.09 33.76
C VAL A 336 22.92 4.40 35.13
N LYS A 337 23.19 3.08 35.20
CA LYS A 337 23.19 2.33 36.47
C LYS A 337 24.35 2.68 37.41
N LYS A 338 25.41 3.32 36.90
CA LYS A 338 26.58 3.74 37.69
C LYS A 338 26.42 5.13 38.30
N ASN A 339 25.50 5.94 37.77
CA ASN A 339 25.23 7.32 38.23
C ASN A 339 24.06 7.42 39.22
N GLU A 340 23.38 6.31 39.53
CA GLU A 340 22.29 6.24 40.52
C GLU A 340 22.70 5.58 41.86
N LYS A 341 23.98 5.66 42.24
CA LYS A 341 24.46 5.20 43.56
C LYS A 341 25.21 6.28 44.32
#